data_AF-A0A5J4NZY4-F1
#
_entry.id   AF-A0A5J4NZY4-F1
#
_cell.length_a   1.000
_cell.length_b   1.000
_cell.length_c   1.000
_cell.angle_alpha   90.00
_cell.angle_beta   90.00
_cell.angle_gamma   90.00
#
_symmetry.space_group_name_H-M   'P 1'
#
loop_
_entity.id
_entity.type
_entity.pdbx_description
1 polymer ?
#
loop_
_entity_poly.entity_id
_entity_poly.type
_entity_poly.pdbx_seq_one_letter_code
_entity_poly.pdbx_strand_id
1 'polypeptide(L)'
;MSGGARLLNLCRKFFNGNTVLSGIRLNLQRDISILSPMRSEDMPSMPHVLKENQIPEADRRRIEEEDWVPLGFHRSDKNEDLYRYNLIMFFTFSFFTCGIFMMLWYLPNRCDADWSRREAFLELERRRRDGLPLIDRNLIPPELVKLPTDEELGPDFKIVI
;
A
#
# COMPACT_ATOMS: atom_id res chain seq x y z
N MET A 1 -31.36 2.78 16.33
CA MET A 1 -29.91 2.54 16.56
C MET A 1 -29.51 1.13 16.09
N SER A 2 -29.54 0.83 14.79
CA SER A 2 -29.32 -0.54 14.26
C SER A 2 -28.44 -0.60 13.00
N GLY A 3 -27.59 0.41 12.78
CA GLY A 3 -26.72 0.50 11.58
C GLY A 3 -25.26 0.09 11.80
N GLY A 4 -24.70 0.36 12.99
CA GLY A 4 -23.26 0.20 13.25
C GLY A 4 -22.78 -1.24 13.44
N ALA A 5 -23.64 -2.14 13.88
CA ALA A 5 -23.28 -3.53 14.19
C ALA A 5 -23.06 -4.41 12.94
N ARG A 6 -23.51 -3.97 11.76
CA ARG A 6 -23.33 -4.72 10.49
C ARG A 6 -21.97 -4.46 9.83
N LEU A 7 -21.39 -3.28 10.00
CA LEU A 7 -20.08 -2.92 9.47
C LEU A 7 -18.92 -3.58 10.24
N LEU A 8 -19.04 -3.70 11.57
CA LEU A 8 -18.02 -4.33 12.40
C LEU A 8 -17.92 -5.86 12.19
N ASN A 9 -19.03 -6.51 11.85
CA ASN A 9 -19.03 -7.95 11.52
C ASN A 9 -18.45 -8.26 10.13
N LEU A 10 -18.46 -7.29 9.22
CA LEU A 10 -17.89 -7.43 7.87
C LEU A 10 -16.35 -7.26 7.91
N CYS A 11 -15.84 -6.33 8.74
CA CYS A 11 -14.40 -6.19 8.96
C CYS A 11 -13.78 -7.38 9.72
N ARG A 12 -14.53 -8.03 10.63
CA ARG A 12 -14.00 -9.17 11.40
C ARG A 12 -13.85 -10.46 10.57
N LYS A 13 -14.65 -10.61 9.51
CA LYS A 13 -14.55 -11.75 8.57
C LYS A 13 -13.37 -11.65 7.59
N PHE A 14 -12.81 -10.46 7.40
CA PHE A 14 -11.68 -10.26 6.48
C PHE A 14 -10.32 -10.59 7.11
N PHE A 15 -10.24 -10.72 8.44
CA PHE A 15 -8.95 -10.85 9.15
C PHE A 15 -8.69 -12.20 9.81
N ASN A 16 -9.66 -13.12 9.88
CA ASN A 16 -9.48 -14.43 10.49
C ASN A 16 -9.70 -15.55 9.47
N GLY A 17 -8.62 -16.05 8.89
CA GLY A 17 -8.63 -17.19 7.98
C GLY A 17 -7.24 -17.54 7.47
N ASN A 18 -6.36 -18.01 8.35
CA ASN A 18 -5.15 -18.73 7.97
C ASN A 18 -5.56 -20.03 7.27
N THR A 19 -5.49 -20.08 5.94
CA THR A 19 -5.44 -21.35 5.20
C THR A 19 -4.80 -21.16 3.82
N VAL A 20 -3.62 -21.77 3.69
CA VAL A 20 -3.02 -22.37 2.49
C VAL A 20 -2.52 -21.43 1.39
N LEU A 21 -1.21 -21.14 1.48
CA LEU A 21 -0.34 -20.84 0.35
C LEU A 21 -0.34 -22.02 -0.63
N SER A 22 -1.24 -22.02 -1.61
CA SER A 22 -1.12 -22.89 -2.78
C SER A 22 -1.52 -22.16 -4.04
N GLY A 23 -0.49 -21.74 -4.78
CA GLY A 23 -0.46 -21.85 -6.23
C GLY A 23 -1.50 -21.06 -7.04
N ILE A 24 -1.57 -19.74 -6.85
CA ILE A 24 -1.97 -18.89 -7.98
C ILE A 24 -0.72 -18.75 -8.86
N ARG A 25 -0.63 -19.57 -9.91
CA ARG A 25 0.26 -19.23 -11.03
C ARG A 25 -0.30 -17.96 -11.66
N LEU A 26 0.23 -16.82 -11.23
CA LEU A 26 0.16 -15.60 -12.00
C LEU A 26 0.94 -15.89 -13.28
N ASN A 27 0.23 -16.28 -14.35
CA ASN A 27 0.74 -16.11 -15.69
C ASN A 27 0.75 -14.60 -15.97
N LEU A 28 1.75 -13.95 -15.38
CA LEU A 28 2.23 -12.65 -15.80
C LEU A 28 3.00 -12.92 -17.10
N GLN A 29 2.27 -13.13 -18.18
CA GLN A 29 2.85 -12.97 -19.51
C GLN A 29 3.18 -11.49 -19.61
N ARG A 30 4.49 -11.22 -19.45
CA ARG A 30 5.19 -9.96 -19.66
C ARG A 30 4.64 -9.35 -20.97
N ASP A 31 4.30 -8.07 -21.04
CA ASP A 31 5.21 -6.95 -20.89
C ASP A 31 4.48 -5.68 -20.42
N ILE A 32 4.80 -5.19 -19.23
CA ILE A 32 4.55 -3.78 -18.86
C ILE A 32 5.91 -3.18 -18.52
N SER A 33 6.60 -2.70 -19.55
CA SER A 33 7.86 -1.98 -19.44
C SER A 33 7.60 -0.50 -19.18
N ILE A 34 7.58 -0.09 -17.90
CA ILE A 34 7.33 1.31 -17.49
C ILE A 34 8.62 2.17 -17.49
N LEU A 35 9.81 1.59 -17.77
CA LEU A 35 11.06 2.35 -17.78
C LEU A 35 12.00 1.91 -18.90
N SER A 36 11.64 2.32 -20.11
CA SER A 36 12.57 2.67 -21.18
C SER A 36 11.81 3.68 -22.01
N PRO A 37 12.32 4.91 -22.26
CA PRO A 37 11.76 5.71 -23.33
C PRO A 37 12.09 4.93 -24.60
N MET A 38 11.16 4.07 -25.03
CA MET A 38 11.25 3.40 -26.30
C MET A 38 11.38 4.52 -27.33
N ARG A 39 12.51 4.52 -28.03
CA ARG A 39 12.84 5.54 -29.03
C ARG A 39 11.65 5.61 -29.99
N SER A 40 11.15 6.82 -30.25
CA SER A 40 9.95 7.02 -31.10
C SER A 40 10.06 6.35 -32.47
N GLU A 41 11.29 6.12 -32.95
CA GLU A 41 11.63 5.47 -34.21
C GLU A 41 11.25 3.98 -34.27
N ASP A 42 11.14 3.29 -33.13
CA ASP A 42 10.89 1.83 -33.07
C ASP A 42 9.43 1.47 -32.75
N MET A 43 8.55 2.45 -32.61
CA MET A 43 7.13 2.22 -32.31
C MET A 43 6.40 1.81 -33.59
N PRO A 44 5.74 0.63 -33.64
CA PRO A 44 4.90 0.28 -34.77
C PRO A 44 3.79 1.33 -34.91
N SER A 45 3.76 2.06 -36.03
CA SER A 45 2.64 2.95 -36.35
C SER A 45 1.37 2.11 -36.39
N MET A 46 0.44 2.36 -35.46
CA MET A 46 -0.81 1.63 -35.43
C MET A 46 -1.76 2.25 -36.47
N PRO A 47 -2.43 1.44 -37.31
CA PRO A 47 -3.34 1.97 -38.31
C PRO A 47 -4.46 2.75 -37.60
N HIS A 48 -4.67 3.98 -38.04
CA HIS A 48 -5.70 4.84 -37.49
C HIS A 48 -7.08 4.27 -37.85
N VAL A 49 -7.81 3.72 -36.88
CA VAL A 49 -9.16 3.19 -37.08
C VAL A 49 -10.17 4.15 -36.47
N LEU A 50 -10.51 5.22 -37.21
CA LEU A 50 -11.63 6.15 -36.91
C LEU A 50 -13.01 5.54 -37.14
N LYS A 51 -13.11 4.21 -37.35
CA LYS A 51 -14.35 3.57 -37.85
C LYS A 51 -15.55 3.72 -36.91
N GLU A 52 -15.31 3.99 -35.63
CA GLU A 52 -16.38 4.12 -34.64
C GLU A 52 -17.10 5.48 -34.71
N ASN A 53 -16.47 6.51 -35.28
CA ASN A 53 -17.05 7.85 -35.41
C ASN A 53 -17.49 8.12 -36.86
N GLN A 54 -18.72 8.57 -37.06
CA GLN A 54 -19.28 8.98 -38.37
C GLN A 54 -18.69 10.32 -38.85
N ILE A 55 -17.36 10.40 -38.97
CA ILE A 55 -16.61 11.61 -39.32
C ILE A 55 -16.65 11.79 -40.85
N PRO A 56 -16.84 13.03 -41.36
CA PRO A 56 -16.70 13.35 -42.78
C PRO A 56 -15.36 12.84 -43.35
N GLU A 57 -15.38 12.33 -44.59
CA GLU A 57 -14.21 11.70 -45.21
C GLU A 57 -13.01 12.65 -45.37
N ALA A 58 -13.28 13.94 -45.56
CA ALA A 58 -12.24 14.97 -45.66
C ALA A 58 -11.44 15.13 -44.35
N ASP A 59 -12.10 15.04 -43.19
CA ASP A 59 -11.44 15.15 -41.90
C ASP A 59 -10.69 13.86 -41.55
N ARG A 60 -11.21 12.69 -41.96
CA ARG A 60 -10.53 11.40 -41.82
C ARG A 60 -9.15 11.40 -42.48
N ARG A 61 -9.07 11.87 -43.73
CA ARG A 61 -7.80 11.93 -44.49
C ARG A 61 -6.77 12.86 -43.84
N ARG A 62 -7.21 14.00 -43.31
CA ARG A 62 -6.34 14.94 -42.59
C ARG A 62 -5.74 14.32 -41.33
N ILE A 63 -6.51 13.51 -40.59
CA ILE A 63 -6.03 12.86 -39.37
C ILE A 63 -5.12 11.67 -39.69
N GLU A 64 -5.38 10.94 -40.79
CA GLU A 64 -4.52 9.85 -41.28
C GLU A 64 -3.16 10.34 -41.82
N GLU A 65 -3.07 11.60 -42.27
CA GLU A 65 -1.82 12.25 -42.70
C GLU A 65 -0.90 12.63 -41.53
N GLU A 66 -1.42 12.70 -40.29
CA GLU A 66 -0.61 13.03 -39.11
C GLU A 66 0.13 11.79 -38.58
N ASP A 67 1.47 11.83 -38.61
CA ASP A 67 2.32 10.82 -37.97
C ASP A 67 2.28 10.99 -36.44
N TRP A 68 1.39 10.23 -35.79
CA TRP A 68 1.18 10.27 -34.35
C TRP A 68 1.73 9.01 -33.68
N VAL A 69 2.45 9.19 -32.58
CA VAL A 69 2.97 8.08 -31.78
C VAL A 69 1.97 7.75 -30.67
N PRO A 70 1.48 6.50 -30.58
CA PRO A 70 0.52 6.11 -29.55
C PRO A 70 1.16 6.04 -28.17
N LEU A 71 0.44 6.53 -27.16
CA LEU A 71 0.81 6.49 -25.74
C LEU A 71 0.42 5.16 -25.06
N GLY A 72 -0.43 4.36 -25.73
CA GLY A 72 -0.76 3.00 -25.32
C GLY A 72 -2.05 2.84 -24.50
N PHE A 73 -2.84 3.88 -24.31
CA PHE A 73 -4.13 3.84 -23.61
C PHE A 73 -5.30 3.53 -24.55
N HIS A 74 -5.11 3.76 -25.85
CA HIS A 74 -6.07 3.44 -26.89
C HIS A 74 -5.36 2.97 -28.17
N ARG A 75 -5.93 1.94 -28.82
CA ARG A 75 -5.27 1.23 -29.94
C ARG A 75 -5.40 1.92 -31.29
N SER A 76 -6.33 2.86 -31.44
CA SER A 76 -6.77 3.29 -32.79
C SER A 76 -7.12 4.77 -32.91
N ASP A 77 -7.83 5.32 -31.93
CA ASP A 77 -8.18 6.75 -31.87
C ASP A 77 -7.17 7.54 -31.03
N LYS A 78 -6.56 8.57 -31.64
CA LYS A 78 -5.60 9.51 -31.06
C LYS A 78 -6.20 10.37 -29.96
N ASN A 79 -7.42 10.88 -30.18
CA ASN A 79 -8.04 11.83 -29.25
C ASN A 79 -8.40 11.14 -27.94
N GLU A 80 -8.91 9.91 -28.04
CA GLU A 80 -9.23 9.07 -26.89
C GLU A 80 -7.95 8.64 -26.14
N ASP A 81 -6.86 8.33 -26.86
CA ASP A 81 -5.56 8.00 -26.25
C ASP A 81 -5.01 9.17 -25.41
N LEU A 82 -5.00 10.37 -25.99
CA LEU A 82 -4.53 11.60 -25.33
C LEU A 82 -5.43 11.98 -24.14
N TYR A 83 -6.74 11.89 -24.30
CA TYR A 83 -7.70 12.20 -23.24
C TYR A 83 -7.49 11.28 -22.03
N ARG A 84 -7.41 9.96 -22.27
CA ARG A 84 -7.19 8.96 -21.21
C ARG A 84 -5.84 9.15 -20.52
N TYR A 85 -4.78 9.36 -21.30
CA TYR A 85 -3.45 9.61 -20.75
C TYR A 85 -3.46 10.82 -19.82
N ASN A 86 -3.94 11.97 -20.30
CA ASN A 86 -3.97 13.21 -19.51
C ASN A 86 -4.83 13.05 -18.24
N LEU A 87 -5.97 12.37 -18.35
CA LEU A 87 -6.85 12.11 -17.22
C LEU A 87 -6.17 11.22 -16.17
N ILE A 88 -5.58 10.09 -16.58
CA ILE A 88 -4.92 9.15 -15.67
C ILE A 88 -3.70 9.80 -15.01
N MET A 89 -2.88 10.52 -15.77
CA MET A 89 -1.71 11.21 -15.23
C MET A 89 -2.13 12.29 -14.23
N PHE A 90 -3.15 13.10 -14.53
CA PHE A 90 -3.67 14.09 -13.60
C PHE A 90 -4.19 13.47 -12.30
N PHE A 91 -5.02 12.42 -12.37
CA PHE A 91 -5.51 11.76 -11.17
C PHE A 91 -4.39 11.10 -10.35
N THR A 92 -3.48 10.40 -11.02
CA THR A 92 -2.37 9.70 -10.36
C THR A 92 -1.42 10.69 -9.68
N PHE A 93 -0.94 11.70 -10.40
CA PHE A 93 0.04 12.63 -9.85
C PHE A 93 -0.58 13.69 -8.95
N SER A 94 -1.72 14.27 -9.33
CA SER A 94 -2.31 15.37 -8.55
C SER A 94 -3.12 14.85 -7.37
N PHE A 95 -4.03 13.89 -7.57
CA PHE A 95 -4.92 13.44 -6.49
C PHE A 95 -4.30 12.33 -5.64
N PHE A 96 -3.75 11.29 -6.26
CA PHE A 96 -3.18 10.18 -5.48
C PHE A 96 -1.88 10.57 -4.81
N THR A 97 -0.90 11.14 -5.52
CA THR A 97 0.37 11.53 -4.88
C THR A 97 0.16 12.63 -3.85
N CYS A 98 -0.37 13.80 -4.19
CA CYS A 98 -0.51 14.89 -3.22
C CYS A 98 -1.55 14.58 -2.14
N GLY A 99 -2.70 14.00 -2.51
CA GLY A 99 -3.79 13.72 -1.57
C GLY A 99 -3.44 12.64 -0.56
N ILE A 100 -2.91 11.50 -1.02
CA ILE A 100 -2.49 10.43 -0.11
C ILE A 100 -1.27 10.87 0.69
N PHE A 101 -0.29 11.54 0.09
CA PHE A 101 0.88 12.01 0.84
C PHE A 101 0.48 12.93 1.99
N MET A 102 -0.39 13.91 1.73
CA MET A 102 -0.91 14.80 2.78
C MET A 102 -1.69 14.01 3.84
N MET A 103 -2.57 13.09 3.44
CA MET A 103 -3.31 12.25 4.38
C MET A 103 -2.38 11.39 5.25
N LEU A 104 -1.33 10.81 4.66
CA LEU A 104 -0.36 10.00 5.39
C LEU A 104 0.46 10.84 6.38
N TRP A 105 0.80 12.08 6.00
CA TRP A 105 1.58 13.00 6.84
C TRP A 105 0.79 13.47 8.06
N TYR A 106 -0.50 13.78 7.88
CA TYR A 106 -1.37 14.29 8.94
C TYR A 106 -2.24 13.19 9.58
N LEU A 107 -1.94 11.91 9.31
CA LEU A 107 -2.69 10.81 9.90
C LEU A 107 -2.55 10.86 11.43
N PRO A 108 -3.65 10.81 12.20
CA PRO A 108 -3.57 10.86 13.65
C PRO A 108 -2.72 9.70 14.17
N ASN A 109 -1.88 10.04 15.15
CA ASN A 109 -0.89 9.22 15.86
C ASN A 109 -0.95 7.71 15.57
N ARG A 110 -0.10 7.22 14.67
CA ARG A 110 -0.24 5.85 14.10
C ARG A 110 -0.01 4.72 15.09
N CYS A 111 0.72 4.96 16.17
CA CYS A 111 1.11 3.94 17.15
C CYS A 111 1.27 4.54 18.57
N ASP A 112 0.53 5.61 18.89
CA ASP A 112 0.72 6.32 20.16
C ASP A 112 2.17 6.77 20.42
N ALA A 113 2.93 7.07 19.36
CA ALA A 113 4.36 7.39 19.44
C ALA A 113 4.61 8.70 20.21
N ASP A 114 3.78 9.71 19.99
CA ASP A 114 3.91 10.98 20.71
C ASP A 114 3.50 10.85 22.18
N TRP A 115 2.52 10.00 22.46
CA TRP A 115 2.08 9.71 23.82
C TRP A 115 3.15 8.91 24.58
N SER A 116 3.65 7.83 23.99
CA SER A 116 4.69 6.99 24.61
C SER A 116 5.99 7.76 24.85
N ARG A 117 6.40 8.65 23.93
CA ARG A 117 7.55 9.54 24.15
C ARG A 117 7.33 10.49 25.32
N ARG A 118 6.13 11.09 25.41
CA ARG A 118 5.78 11.99 26.52
C ARG A 118 5.75 11.25 27.85
N GLU A 119 5.08 10.10 27.89
CA GLU A 119 4.94 9.30 29.10
C GLU A 119 6.28 8.76 29.58
N ALA A 120 7.13 8.29 28.66
CA ALA A 120 8.48 7.84 28.98
C ALA A 120 9.31 8.96 29.63
N PHE A 121 9.20 10.20 29.15
CA PHE A 121 9.92 11.33 29.75
C PHE A 121 9.45 11.61 31.19
N LEU A 122 8.15 11.55 31.44
CA LEU A 122 7.57 11.74 32.77
C LEU A 122 7.99 10.64 33.75
N GLU A 123 7.96 9.38 33.32
CA GLU A 123 8.33 8.22 34.15
C GLU A 123 9.83 8.23 34.48
N LEU A 124 10.70 8.62 33.54
CA LEU A 124 12.13 8.77 33.81
C LEU A 124 12.42 9.86 34.85
N GLU A 125 11.73 11.00 34.76
CA GLU A 125 11.86 12.08 35.75
C GLU A 125 11.39 11.64 37.14
N ARG A 126 10.27 10.91 37.22
CA ARG A 126 9.79 10.33 38.48
C ARG A 126 10.85 9.42 39.11
N ARG A 127 11.40 8.48 38.33
CA ARG A 127 12.42 7.53 38.81
C ARG A 127 13.71 8.20 39.22
N ARG A 128 14.13 9.27 38.52
CA ARG A 128 15.30 10.08 38.91
C ARG A 128 15.11 10.75 40.26
N ARG A 129 13.91 11.31 40.52
CA ARG A 129 13.59 11.94 41.81
C ARG A 129 13.60 10.92 42.95
N ASP A 130 13.11 9.72 42.67
CA ASP A 130 13.05 8.61 43.62
C ASP A 130 14.40 7.88 43.78
N GLY A 131 15.43 8.24 42.99
CA GLY A 131 16.75 7.60 43.01
C GLY A 131 16.77 6.14 42.51
N LEU A 132 15.72 5.72 41.80
CA LEU A 132 15.56 4.37 41.27
C LEU A 132 16.37 4.19 39.96
N PRO A 133 16.70 2.94 39.58
CA PRO A 133 17.25 2.68 38.26
C PRO A 133 16.28 3.14 37.16
N LEU A 134 16.81 3.72 36.09
CA LEU A 134 16.02 4.31 35.00
C LEU A 134 15.05 3.29 34.39
N ILE A 135 15.54 2.08 34.14
CA ILE A 135 14.77 0.96 33.60
C ILE A 135 15.03 -0.25 34.48
N ASP A 136 13.96 -0.89 34.93
CA ASP A 136 14.06 -2.16 35.65
C ASP A 136 14.15 -3.29 34.62
N ARG A 137 15.01 -4.27 34.89
CA ARG A 137 15.16 -5.47 34.05
C ARG A 137 13.93 -6.36 34.15
N ASN A 138 13.30 -6.40 35.32
CA ASN A 138 12.14 -7.22 35.56
C ASN A 138 10.87 -6.40 35.31
N LEU A 139 10.14 -6.71 34.24
CA LEU A 139 8.83 -6.10 33.98
C LEU A 139 7.77 -6.55 35.00
N ILE A 140 7.88 -7.80 35.44
CA ILE A 140 6.95 -8.44 36.38
C ILE A 140 7.72 -8.66 37.69
N PRO A 141 7.14 -8.31 38.85
CA PRO A 141 7.77 -8.62 40.12
C PRO A 141 7.90 -10.15 40.25
N PRO A 142 9.07 -10.66 40.66
CA PRO A 142 9.36 -12.10 40.66
C PRO A 142 8.39 -12.90 41.54
N GLU A 143 7.80 -12.26 42.55
CA GLU A 143 6.81 -12.85 43.46
C GLU A 143 5.51 -13.27 42.76
N LEU A 144 5.14 -12.62 41.65
CA LEU A 144 3.96 -12.98 40.86
C LEU A 144 4.24 -14.17 39.91
N VAL A 145 5.51 -14.50 39.69
CA VAL A 145 5.91 -15.57 38.79
C VAL A 145 5.97 -16.88 39.58
N LYS A 146 4.91 -17.68 39.47
CA LYS A 146 4.89 -19.05 40.02
C LYS A 146 5.63 -19.97 39.07
N LEU A 147 6.89 -20.25 39.40
CA LEU A 147 7.67 -21.28 38.73
C LEU A 147 7.20 -22.65 39.25
N PRO A 148 6.96 -23.64 38.36
CA PRO A 148 6.75 -25.02 38.80
C PRO A 148 8.03 -25.54 39.45
N THR A 149 7.88 -26.47 40.39
CA THR A 149 9.02 -27.09 41.10
C THR A 149 9.81 -28.03 40.19
N ASP A 150 11.10 -28.21 40.46
CA ASP A 150 12.02 -29.06 39.67
C ASP A 150 11.54 -30.52 39.54
N GLU A 151 10.69 -31.02 40.45
CA GLU A 151 10.11 -32.36 40.37
C GLU A 151 9.01 -32.50 39.31
N GLU A 152 8.32 -31.39 38.98
CA GLU A 152 7.29 -31.34 37.93
C GLU A 152 7.91 -31.07 36.55
N LEU A 153 9.10 -30.46 36.52
CA LEU A 153 9.91 -30.33 35.32
C LEU A 153 10.66 -31.64 35.09
N GLY A 154 10.18 -32.46 34.14
CA GLY A 154 10.90 -33.65 33.72
C GLY A 154 12.37 -33.37 33.31
N PRO A 155 13.22 -34.41 33.18
CA PRO A 155 14.67 -34.29 32.96
C PRO A 155 15.08 -33.59 31.66
N ASP A 156 14.13 -33.29 30.78
CA ASP A 156 14.35 -32.72 29.46
C ASP A 156 14.46 -31.19 29.48
N PHE A 157 14.12 -30.53 30.60
CA PHE A 157 14.14 -29.07 30.70
C PHE A 157 15.45 -28.57 31.32
N LYS A 158 16.19 -27.76 30.54
CA LYS A 158 17.41 -27.08 31.00
C LYS A 158 17.13 -25.59 31.21
N ILE A 159 17.47 -25.07 32.39
CA ILE A 159 17.41 -23.64 32.68
C ILE A 159 18.45 -22.93 31.81
N VAL A 160 17.98 -22.04 30.92
CA VAL A 160 18.84 -21.15 30.13
C VAL A 160 19.03 -19.87 30.94
N ILE A 161 20.26 -19.62 31.38
CA ILE A 161 20.68 -18.42 32.11
C ILE A 161 21.23 -17.39 31.12
#